data_AF-A0A7Z8VQU9-F1
#
_entry.id   AF-A0A7Z8VQU9-F1
#
_cell.length_a   1.000
_cell.length_b   1.000
_cell.length_c   1.000
_cell.angle_alpha   90.00
_cell.angle_beta   90.00
_cell.angle_gamma   90.00
#
_symmetry.space_group_name_H-M   'P 1'
#
loop_
_entity.id
_entity.type
_entity.pdbx_description
1 polymer ?
#
loop_
_entity_poly.entity_id
_entity_poly.type
_entity_poly.pdbx_seq_one_letter_code
_entity_poly.pdbx_strand_id
1 'polypeptide(L)'
;MAILNRKQLKTNKQKEQVTEQSFLAKAEDYKDDFTPDLTTLSLEELANQFIEIDRQSHLLKGQILLEARGRFPSDKEFGQWASTHSLCVGSQQSRNRLMHLADFFSDGRTMAGITITSAYEISAPINRGKALIVYDEIQGRNLPVKQVKYLLYKDFLENKKTIKVTKKMLVLKIVETVLSGKSNQFKLDVLEAAIKHVKK
;
A
#
# COMPACT_ATOMS: atom_id res chain seq x y z
N MET A 1 33.36 7.58 -24.55
CA MET A 1 32.52 8.77 -24.79
C MET A 1 31.37 8.37 -25.71
N ALA A 2 30.13 8.40 -25.22
CA ALA A 2 28.97 8.05 -26.04
C ALA A 2 28.50 9.30 -26.80
N ILE A 3 28.73 9.34 -28.12
CA ILE A 3 28.23 10.40 -28.98
C ILE A 3 26.75 10.08 -29.27
N LEU A 4 25.86 10.59 -28.42
CA LEU A 4 24.43 10.60 -28.70
C LEU A 4 24.18 11.51 -29.91
N ASN A 5 23.68 10.90 -30.98
CA ASN A 5 23.47 11.53 -32.28
C ASN A 5 22.37 12.60 -32.19
N ARG A 6 22.73 13.89 -32.38
CA ARG A 6 21.84 15.06 -32.27
C ARG A 6 20.55 14.95 -33.09
N LYS A 7 20.52 14.12 -34.14
CA LYS A 7 19.30 13.84 -34.92
C LYS A 7 18.26 13.07 -34.11
N GLN A 8 18.66 12.05 -33.34
CA GLN A 8 17.74 11.24 -32.52
C GLN A 8 17.08 12.06 -31.39
N LEU A 9 17.83 12.99 -30.80
CA LEU A 9 17.30 13.92 -29.78
C LEU A 9 16.26 14.89 -30.33
N LYS A 10 16.40 15.34 -31.59
CA LYS A 10 15.42 16.23 -32.25
C LYS A 10 14.14 15.49 -32.63
N THR A 11 14.26 14.25 -33.12
CA THR A 11 13.11 13.43 -33.51
C THR A 11 12.28 12.99 -32.30
N ASN A 12 12.92 12.71 -31.15
CA ASN A 12 12.21 12.38 -29.91
C ASN A 12 11.48 13.60 -29.32
N LYS A 13 12.12 14.78 -29.31
CA LYS A 13 11.44 16.03 -28.87
C LYS A 13 10.22 16.38 -29.72
N GLN A 14 10.30 16.17 -31.04
CA GLN A 14 9.16 16.42 -31.93
C GLN A 14 8.03 15.39 -31.73
N LYS A 15 8.37 14.11 -31.46
CA LYS A 15 7.36 13.09 -31.13
C LYS A 15 6.66 13.37 -29.79
N GLU A 16 7.39 13.80 -28.76
CA GLU A 16 6.80 14.20 -27.47
C GLU A 16 5.84 15.39 -27.63
N GLN A 17 6.24 16.45 -28.34
CA GLN A 17 5.40 17.63 -28.57
C GLN A 17 4.12 17.33 -29.34
N VAL A 18 4.19 16.47 -30.37
CA VAL A 18 3.00 16.08 -31.15
C VAL A 18 2.03 15.25 -30.29
N THR A 19 2.55 14.46 -29.36
CA THR A 19 1.72 13.63 -28.47
C THR A 19 0.99 14.50 -27.43
N GLU A 20 1.68 15.46 -26.80
CA GLU A 20 1.06 16.41 -25.85
C GLU A 20 0.01 17.31 -26.51
N GLN A 21 0.30 17.87 -27.68
CA GLN A 21 -0.66 18.71 -28.40
C GLN A 21 -1.90 17.92 -28.84
N SER A 22 -1.73 16.66 -29.27
CA SER A 22 -2.85 15.78 -29.61
C SER A 22 -3.70 15.36 -28.41
N PHE A 23 -3.11 15.34 -27.21
CA PHE A 23 -3.81 15.05 -25.95
C PHE A 23 -4.61 16.27 -25.48
N LEU A 24 -4.03 17.46 -25.54
CA LEU A 24 -4.69 18.72 -25.18
C LEU A 24 -5.88 19.02 -26.10
N ALA A 25 -5.73 18.81 -27.41
CA ALA A 25 -6.82 19.01 -28.37
C ALA A 25 -8.03 18.09 -28.13
N LYS A 26 -7.83 16.91 -27.53
CA LYS A 26 -8.93 16.00 -27.17
C LYS A 26 -9.59 16.32 -25.83
N ALA A 27 -8.94 17.11 -24.98
CA ALA A 27 -9.50 17.55 -23.70
C ALA A 27 -10.50 18.70 -23.88
N GLU A 28 -10.31 19.55 -24.90
CA GLU A 28 -11.20 20.68 -25.20
C GLU A 28 -12.56 20.24 -25.79
N ASP A 29 -12.64 19.06 -26.41
CA ASP A 29 -13.88 18.48 -26.96
C ASP A 29 -14.72 17.70 -25.93
N TYR A 30 -14.29 17.64 -24.67
CA TYR A 30 -15.02 16.93 -23.62
C TYR A 30 -16.22 17.77 -23.15
N LYS A 31 -17.38 17.56 -23.77
CA LYS A 31 -18.66 18.06 -23.26
C LYS A 31 -19.07 17.25 -22.04
N ASP A 32 -19.00 17.89 -20.88
CA ASP A 32 -19.40 17.30 -19.61
C ASP A 32 -20.94 17.31 -19.51
N ASP A 33 -21.59 16.23 -19.95
CA ASP A 33 -23.04 16.03 -19.77
C ASP A 33 -23.41 15.67 -18.32
N PHE A 34 -22.43 15.65 -17.40
CA PHE A 34 -22.62 15.24 -16.01
C PHE A 34 -22.36 16.40 -15.05
N THR A 35 -23.33 17.31 -14.93
CA THR A 35 -23.37 18.28 -13.82
C THR A 35 -24.34 17.76 -12.76
N PRO A 36 -23.87 17.03 -11.73
CA PRO A 36 -24.74 16.65 -10.63
C PRO A 36 -25.21 17.92 -9.91
N ASP A 37 -26.52 18.07 -9.72
CA ASP A 37 -27.07 19.17 -8.93
C ASP A 37 -26.79 18.93 -7.44
N LEU A 38 -25.65 19.44 -6.99
CA LEU A 38 -25.17 19.30 -5.61
C LEU A 38 -26.00 20.11 -4.61
N THR A 39 -26.85 21.03 -5.06
CA THR A 39 -27.58 21.96 -4.18
C THR A 39 -28.71 21.27 -3.41
N THR A 40 -29.16 20.12 -3.90
CA THR A 40 -30.25 19.33 -3.31
C THR A 40 -29.78 18.32 -2.25
N LEU A 41 -28.47 18.13 -2.11
CA LEU A 41 -27.88 17.12 -1.24
C LEU A 41 -27.60 17.66 0.16
N SER A 42 -27.89 16.85 1.16
CA SER A 42 -27.42 17.08 2.53
C SER A 42 -25.90 16.94 2.65
N LEU A 43 -25.31 17.46 3.73
CA LEU A 43 -23.87 17.34 3.99
C LEU A 43 -23.40 15.88 4.05
N GLU A 44 -24.24 14.98 4.57
CA GLU A 44 -23.92 13.55 4.67
C GLU A 44 -23.98 12.86 3.29
N GLU A 45 -24.95 13.23 2.46
CA GLU A 45 -25.02 12.76 1.07
C GLU A 45 -23.84 13.26 0.23
N LEU A 46 -23.44 14.53 0.40
CA LEU A 46 -22.25 15.08 -0.24
C LEU A 46 -20.99 14.32 0.17
N ALA A 47 -20.82 14.03 1.47
CA ALA A 47 -19.70 13.26 1.97
C ALA A 47 -19.68 11.83 1.40
N ASN A 48 -20.84 11.17 1.35
CA ASN A 48 -20.99 9.83 0.80
C ASN A 48 -20.69 9.79 -0.70
N GLN A 49 -21.19 10.76 -1.47
CA GLN A 49 -20.89 10.88 -2.90
C GLN A 49 -19.40 11.11 -3.15
N PHE A 50 -18.76 11.99 -2.36
CA PHE A 50 -17.32 12.23 -2.46
C PHE A 50 -16.52 10.94 -2.26
N ILE A 51 -16.82 10.19 -1.19
CA ILE A 51 -16.15 8.92 -0.89
C ILE A 51 -16.36 7.90 -2.02
N GLU A 52 -17.57 7.84 -2.57
CA GLU A 52 -17.88 6.88 -3.63
C GLU A 52 -17.19 7.23 -4.94
N ILE A 53 -17.17 8.51 -5.32
CA ILE A 53 -16.42 9.00 -6.49
C ILE A 53 -14.92 8.70 -6.33
N ASP A 54 -14.35 8.94 -5.15
CA ASP A 54 -12.92 8.65 -4.88
C ASP A 54 -12.61 7.15 -5.02
N ARG A 55 -13.47 6.28 -4.48
CA ARG A 55 -13.35 4.81 -4.64
C ARG A 55 -13.41 4.39 -6.09
N GLN A 56 -14.42 4.85 -6.83
CA GLN A 56 -14.60 4.52 -8.25
C GLN A 56 -13.42 5.03 -9.08
N SER A 57 -12.95 6.25 -8.80
CA SER A 57 -11.76 6.83 -9.44
C SER A 57 -10.53 5.94 -9.23
N HIS A 58 -10.29 5.47 -8.00
CA HIS A 58 -9.15 4.60 -7.71
C HIS A 58 -9.23 3.24 -8.39
N LEU A 59 -10.42 2.60 -8.40
CA LEU A 59 -10.63 1.35 -9.11
C LEU A 59 -10.41 1.51 -10.61
N LEU A 60 -11.02 2.53 -11.22
CA LEU A 60 -10.89 2.78 -12.66
C LEU A 60 -9.45 3.09 -13.05
N LYS A 61 -8.74 3.93 -12.28
CA LYS A 61 -7.30 4.19 -12.48
C LYS A 61 -6.49 2.89 -12.43
N GLY A 62 -6.76 2.03 -11.45
CA GLY A 62 -6.10 0.73 -11.34
C GLY A 62 -6.38 -0.20 -12.52
N GLN A 63 -7.63 -0.27 -12.99
CA GLN A 63 -8.03 -1.05 -14.17
C GLN A 63 -7.34 -0.57 -15.44
N ILE A 64 -7.29 0.75 -15.67
CA ILE A 64 -6.57 1.35 -16.79
C ILE A 64 -5.08 0.96 -16.75
N LEU A 65 -4.47 0.99 -15.57
CA LEU A 65 -3.07 0.59 -15.40
C LEU A 65 -2.84 -0.90 -15.65
N LEU A 66 -3.75 -1.78 -15.21
CA LEU A 66 -3.67 -3.21 -15.47
C LEU A 66 -3.80 -3.52 -16.95
N GLU A 67 -4.79 -2.91 -17.62
CA GLU A 67 -5.02 -3.04 -19.06
C GLU A 67 -3.82 -2.52 -19.86
N ALA A 68 -3.30 -1.34 -19.49
CA ALA A 68 -2.09 -0.80 -20.11
C ALA A 68 -0.90 -1.74 -19.91
N ARG A 69 -0.68 -2.25 -18.68
CA ARG A 69 0.41 -3.19 -18.38
C ARG A 69 0.31 -4.46 -19.21
N GLY A 70 -0.89 -4.99 -19.43
CA GLY A 70 -1.12 -6.18 -20.25
C GLY A 70 -0.70 -6.04 -21.72
N ARG A 71 -0.51 -4.82 -22.21
CA ARG A 71 -0.08 -4.53 -23.59
C ARG A 71 1.43 -4.47 -23.77
N PHE A 72 2.21 -4.55 -22.69
CA PHE A 72 3.67 -4.56 -22.74
C PHE A 72 4.23 -5.96 -22.47
N PRO A 73 5.32 -6.36 -23.14
CA PRO A 73 5.95 -7.67 -22.94
C PRO A 73 6.75 -7.76 -21.64
N SER A 74 7.09 -6.63 -21.00
CA SER A 74 7.80 -6.62 -19.72
C SER A 74 7.39 -5.46 -18.81
N ASP A 75 7.49 -5.69 -17.50
CA ASP A 75 7.23 -4.66 -16.49
C ASP A 75 8.21 -3.47 -16.61
N LYS A 76 9.41 -3.71 -17.15
CA LYS A 76 10.41 -2.65 -17.39
C LYS A 76 9.96 -1.69 -18.48
N GLU A 77 9.47 -2.20 -19.60
CA GLU A 77 8.96 -1.39 -20.70
C GLU A 77 7.70 -0.62 -20.29
N PHE A 78 6.80 -1.29 -19.58
CA PHE A 78 5.63 -0.64 -18.99
C PHE A 78 6.03 0.49 -18.03
N GLY A 79 6.98 0.23 -17.12
CA GLY A 79 7.47 1.23 -16.17
C GLY A 79 8.10 2.45 -16.85
N GLN A 80 8.83 2.25 -17.94
CA GLN A 80 9.39 3.33 -18.75
C GLN A 80 8.27 4.15 -19.42
N TRP A 81 7.32 3.50 -20.08
CA TRP A 81 6.18 4.16 -20.70
C TRP A 81 5.31 4.92 -19.68
N ALA A 82 5.02 4.32 -18.53
CA ALA A 82 4.23 4.95 -17.48
C ALA A 82 4.93 6.14 -16.82
N SER A 83 6.26 6.25 -16.94
CA SER A 83 7.02 7.40 -16.46
C SER A 83 6.99 8.60 -17.41
N THR A 84 6.73 8.37 -18.70
CA THR A 84 6.64 9.43 -19.71
C THR A 84 5.22 9.95 -19.91
N HIS A 85 4.23 9.31 -19.31
CA HIS A 85 2.83 9.71 -19.38
C HIS A 85 2.37 10.11 -17.98
N SER A 86 1.61 11.20 -17.86
CA SER A 86 0.99 11.65 -16.59
C SER A 86 -0.12 10.72 -16.08
N LEU A 87 -0.05 9.42 -16.40
CA LEU A 87 -1.02 8.39 -16.05
C LEU A 87 -1.05 8.04 -14.56
N CYS A 88 -0.24 8.71 -13.75
CA CYS A 88 -0.43 8.76 -12.31
C CYS A 88 0.33 9.96 -11.74
N VAL A 89 -0.36 10.79 -10.97
CA VAL A 89 0.17 11.97 -10.25
C VAL A 89 1.07 11.57 -9.07
N GLY A 90 1.88 10.51 -9.18
CA GLY A 90 2.59 9.92 -8.05
C GLY A 90 3.67 8.88 -8.40
N SER A 91 4.16 8.20 -7.37
CA SER A 91 5.29 7.27 -7.43
C SER A 91 4.93 5.91 -8.07
N GLN A 92 5.93 5.13 -8.47
CA GLN A 92 5.75 3.72 -8.89
C GLN A 92 4.98 2.90 -7.84
N GLN A 93 5.23 3.17 -6.56
CA GLN A 93 4.52 2.51 -5.47
C GLN A 93 3.01 2.81 -5.51
N SER A 94 2.63 4.03 -5.87
CA SER A 94 1.23 4.44 -5.97
C SER A 94 0.54 3.73 -7.15
N ARG A 95 1.22 3.63 -8.29
CA ARG A 95 0.74 2.84 -9.45
C ARG A 95 0.53 1.37 -9.09
N ASN A 96 1.52 0.74 -8.46
CA ASN A 96 1.42 -0.65 -8.04
C ASN A 96 0.26 -0.85 -7.06
N ARG A 97 0.07 0.06 -6.08
CA ARG A 97 -1.05 -0.01 -5.14
C ARG A 97 -2.41 0.05 -5.84
N LEU A 98 -2.57 0.93 -6.83
CA LEU A 98 -3.80 1.02 -7.63
C LEU A 98 -4.05 -0.25 -8.45
N MET A 99 -3.00 -0.80 -9.07
CA MET A 99 -3.10 -2.06 -9.82
C MET A 99 -3.49 -3.23 -8.91
N HIS A 100 -2.86 -3.36 -7.74
CA HIS A 100 -3.22 -4.40 -6.78
C HIS A 100 -4.62 -4.21 -6.21
N LEU A 101 -5.04 -2.97 -5.96
CA LEU A 101 -6.42 -2.66 -5.59
C LEU A 101 -7.39 -3.15 -6.65
N ALA A 102 -7.22 -2.76 -7.91
CA ALA A 102 -8.10 -3.18 -8.99
C ALA A 102 -8.09 -4.71 -9.22
N ASP A 103 -6.92 -5.35 -9.17
CA ASP A 103 -6.75 -6.81 -9.26
C ASP A 103 -7.51 -7.54 -8.15
N PHE A 104 -7.54 -6.97 -6.93
CA PHE A 104 -8.29 -7.55 -5.83
C PHE A 104 -9.80 -7.32 -5.93
N PHE A 105 -10.28 -6.30 -6.65
CA PHE A 105 -11.71 -5.99 -6.73
C PHE A 105 -12.32 -6.30 -8.11
N SER A 106 -11.58 -6.93 -9.02
CA SER A 106 -12.06 -7.28 -10.37
C SER A 106 -13.15 -8.35 -10.39
N ASP A 107 -13.15 -9.28 -9.43
CA ASP A 107 -13.95 -10.51 -9.49
C ASP A 107 -15.34 -10.34 -8.85
N GLY A 108 -16.02 -9.23 -9.13
CA GLY A 108 -17.34 -8.93 -8.55
C GLY A 108 -17.33 -8.61 -7.05
N ARG A 109 -16.14 -8.45 -6.46
CA ARG A 109 -15.96 -8.04 -5.07
C ARG A 109 -16.31 -6.57 -4.94
N THR A 110 -17.31 -6.27 -4.10
CA THR A 110 -17.70 -4.89 -3.82
C THR A 110 -16.82 -4.26 -2.74
N MET A 111 -16.56 -2.96 -2.87
CA MET A 111 -15.93 -2.13 -1.84
C MET A 111 -16.96 -1.53 -0.85
N ALA A 112 -18.24 -1.89 -0.98
CA ALA A 112 -19.29 -1.41 -0.09
C ALA A 112 -18.97 -1.70 1.38
N GLY A 113 -19.00 -0.65 2.21
CA GLY A 113 -18.64 -0.74 3.62
C GLY A 113 -17.16 -1.03 3.88
N ILE A 114 -16.26 -0.77 2.91
CA ILE A 114 -14.81 -0.85 3.10
C ILE A 114 -14.20 0.52 2.79
N THR A 115 -13.46 1.08 3.73
CA THR A 115 -12.73 2.34 3.49
C THR A 115 -11.63 2.13 2.45
N ILE A 116 -11.33 3.13 1.62
CA ILE A 116 -10.30 3.03 0.57
C ILE A 116 -8.93 2.63 1.14
N THR A 117 -8.62 3.11 2.35
CA THR A 117 -7.38 2.80 3.07
C THR A 117 -7.35 1.34 3.54
N SER A 118 -8.45 0.80 4.05
CA SER A 118 -8.57 -0.63 4.37
C SER A 118 -8.49 -1.49 3.11
N ALA A 119 -9.10 -1.04 2.01
CA ALA A 119 -9.06 -1.72 0.72
C ALA A 119 -7.62 -1.85 0.17
N TYR A 120 -6.79 -0.81 0.34
CA TYR A 120 -5.36 -0.88 0.02
C TYR A 120 -4.56 -1.85 0.88
N GLU A 121 -4.93 -2.02 2.15
CA GLU A 121 -4.23 -2.95 3.04
C GLU A 121 -4.56 -4.40 2.67
N ILE A 122 -5.82 -4.73 2.41
CA ILE A 122 -6.20 -6.10 2.03
C ILE A 122 -5.68 -6.48 0.64
N SER A 123 -5.64 -5.53 -0.31
CA SER A 123 -5.18 -5.80 -1.67
C SER A 123 -3.66 -5.90 -1.79
N ALA A 124 -2.92 -5.55 -0.74
CA ALA A 124 -1.46 -5.58 -0.78
C ALA A 124 -0.94 -7.02 -1.04
N PRO A 125 0.09 -7.21 -1.90
CA PRO A 125 0.61 -8.53 -2.25
C PRO A 125 1.05 -9.37 -1.05
N ILE A 126 1.64 -8.72 -0.03
CA ILE A 126 2.07 -9.36 1.21
C ILE A 126 0.91 -10.03 1.97
N ASN A 127 -0.31 -9.58 1.73
CA ASN A 127 -1.51 -10.03 2.41
C ASN A 127 -2.34 -11.05 1.60
N ARG A 128 -1.93 -11.43 0.39
CA ARG A 128 -2.70 -12.33 -0.51
C ARG A 128 -3.20 -13.60 0.18
N GLY A 129 -2.38 -14.22 1.02
CA GLY A 129 -2.74 -15.46 1.72
C GLY A 129 -3.88 -15.32 2.74
N LYS A 130 -4.20 -14.10 3.18
CA LYS A 130 -5.26 -13.82 4.17
C LYS A 130 -6.31 -12.84 3.66
N ALA A 131 -6.07 -12.20 2.53
CA ALA A 131 -6.87 -11.09 2.03
C ALA A 131 -8.34 -11.47 1.82
N LEU A 132 -8.64 -12.66 1.30
CA LEU A 132 -10.01 -13.14 1.10
C LEU A 132 -10.74 -13.36 2.44
N ILE A 133 -10.10 -14.05 3.38
CA ILE A 133 -10.66 -14.31 4.71
C ILE A 133 -10.99 -12.99 5.43
N VAL A 134 -10.05 -12.03 5.38
CA VAL A 134 -10.26 -10.71 5.99
C VAL A 134 -11.33 -9.93 5.24
N TYR A 135 -11.38 -10.00 3.91
CA TYR A 135 -12.42 -9.34 3.12
C TYR A 135 -13.83 -9.77 3.55
N ASP A 136 -14.07 -11.08 3.66
CA ASP A 136 -15.36 -11.64 4.08
C ASP A 136 -15.74 -11.19 5.49
N GLU A 137 -14.76 -10.97 6.37
CA GLU A 137 -14.99 -10.50 7.74
C GLU A 137 -15.34 -9.01 7.82
N ILE A 138 -14.84 -8.17 6.90
CA ILE A 138 -14.96 -6.70 7.00
C ILE A 138 -15.98 -6.09 6.05
N GLN A 139 -16.43 -6.81 5.03
CA GLN A 139 -17.41 -6.32 4.07
C GLN A 139 -18.68 -5.82 4.77
N GLY A 140 -19.14 -4.61 4.43
CA GLY A 140 -20.32 -3.99 5.03
C GLY A 140 -20.16 -3.44 6.45
N ARG A 141 -18.98 -3.56 7.08
CA ARG A 141 -18.79 -3.17 8.51
C ARG A 141 -18.09 -1.84 8.73
N ASN A 142 -17.53 -1.23 7.67
CA ASN A 142 -16.81 0.04 7.70
C ASN A 142 -15.71 0.09 8.78
N LEU A 143 -14.94 -1.00 8.91
CA LEU A 143 -13.92 -1.10 9.96
C LEU A 143 -12.76 -0.12 9.72
N PRO A 144 -12.22 0.50 10.80
CA PRO A 144 -11.00 1.27 10.73
C PRO A 144 -9.81 0.43 10.28
N VAL A 145 -8.91 1.03 9.50
CA VAL A 145 -7.68 0.40 8.96
C VAL A 145 -6.87 -0.31 10.04
N LYS A 146 -6.81 0.24 11.24
CA LYS A 146 -6.09 -0.35 12.37
C LYS A 146 -6.62 -1.73 12.75
N GLN A 147 -7.94 -1.92 12.70
CA GLN A 147 -8.57 -3.21 12.98
C GLN A 147 -8.31 -4.18 11.82
N VAL A 148 -8.41 -3.73 10.58
CA VAL A 148 -8.08 -4.55 9.39
C VAL A 148 -6.63 -5.04 9.44
N LYS A 149 -5.68 -4.17 9.81
CA LYS A 149 -4.29 -4.56 10.05
C LYS A 149 -4.17 -5.61 11.15
N TYR A 150 -4.92 -5.48 12.24
CA TYR A 150 -4.91 -6.49 13.27
C TYR A 150 -5.39 -7.84 12.74
N LEU A 151 -6.49 -7.89 11.97
CA LEU A 151 -6.99 -9.13 11.37
C LEU A 151 -5.96 -9.79 10.44
N LEU A 152 -5.25 -9.00 9.64
CA LEU A 152 -4.20 -9.49 8.73
C LEU A 152 -2.99 -10.05 9.49
N TYR A 153 -2.58 -9.41 10.60
CA TYR A 153 -1.33 -9.72 11.29
C TYR A 153 -1.49 -10.39 12.66
N LYS A 154 -2.70 -10.76 13.10
CA LYS A 154 -2.96 -11.29 14.46
C LYS A 154 -2.02 -12.45 14.84
N ASP A 155 -1.87 -13.44 13.96
CA ASP A 155 -1.01 -14.60 14.24
C ASP A 155 0.48 -14.23 14.38
N PHE A 156 0.95 -13.22 13.63
CA PHE A 156 2.32 -12.73 13.74
C PHE A 156 2.53 -11.92 15.02
N LEU A 157 1.53 -11.11 15.40
CA LEU A 157 1.57 -10.29 16.61
C LEU A 157 1.52 -11.16 17.87
N GLU A 158 0.71 -12.21 17.86
CA GLU A 158 0.65 -13.19 18.94
C GLU A 158 1.97 -13.95 19.08
N ASN A 159 2.54 -14.43 17.98
CA ASN A 159 3.86 -15.07 17.99
C ASN A 159 5.00 -14.14 18.45
N LYS A 160 5.00 -12.86 18.07
CA LYS A 160 5.98 -11.88 18.57
C LYS A 160 5.85 -11.64 20.07
N LYS A 161 4.63 -11.58 20.60
CA LYS A 161 4.40 -11.47 22.05
C LYS A 161 4.95 -12.71 22.75
N THR A 162 4.68 -13.90 22.23
CA THR A 162 5.21 -15.17 22.77
C THR A 162 6.74 -15.17 22.78
N ILE A 163 7.40 -14.77 21.68
CA ILE A 163 8.87 -14.72 21.59
C ILE A 163 9.49 -13.76 22.63
N LYS A 164 8.91 -12.57 22.81
CA LYS A 164 9.38 -11.58 23.79
C LYS A 164 9.21 -12.09 25.23
N VAL A 165 8.09 -12.79 25.50
CA VAL A 165 7.83 -13.43 26.80
C VAL A 165 8.83 -14.57 27.05
N THR A 166 9.14 -15.40 26.05
CA THR A 166 10.15 -16.47 26.20
C THR A 166 11.55 -15.94 26.49
N LYS A 167 12.01 -14.85 25.85
CA LYS A 167 13.33 -14.27 26.17
C LYS A 167 13.40 -13.78 27.61
N LYS A 168 12.36 -13.11 28.10
CA LYS A 168 12.28 -12.65 29.50
C LYS A 168 12.25 -13.83 30.47
N MET A 169 11.49 -14.89 30.16
CA MET A 169 11.47 -16.12 30.95
C MET A 169 12.82 -16.84 30.98
N LEU A 170 13.56 -16.86 29.86
CA LEU A 170 14.88 -17.49 29.78
C LEU A 170 15.90 -16.74 30.65
N VAL A 171 15.90 -15.41 30.61
CA VAL A 171 16.75 -14.58 31.48
C VAL A 171 16.37 -14.78 32.95
N LEU A 172 15.09 -14.82 33.29
CA LEU A 172 14.63 -15.10 34.65
C LEU A 172 15.06 -16.49 35.12
N LYS A 173 14.92 -17.53 34.28
CA LYS A 173 15.41 -18.87 34.59
C LYS A 173 16.92 -18.93 34.79
N ILE A 174 17.70 -18.22 33.97
CA ILE A 174 19.17 -18.17 34.14
C ILE A 174 19.51 -17.47 35.46
N VAL A 175 18.84 -16.36 35.77
CA VAL A 175 19.01 -15.64 37.04
C VAL A 175 18.66 -16.54 38.21
N GLU A 176 17.51 -17.21 38.18
CA GLU A 176 17.11 -18.15 39.23
C GLU A 176 18.08 -19.33 39.34
N THR A 177 18.52 -19.92 38.23
CA THR A 177 19.41 -21.11 38.27
C THR A 177 20.81 -20.77 38.77
N VAL A 178 21.37 -19.63 38.34
CA VAL A 178 22.77 -19.26 38.61
C VAL A 178 22.91 -18.48 39.91
N LEU A 179 21.92 -17.63 40.23
CA LEU A 179 21.98 -16.73 41.38
C LEU A 179 21.17 -17.22 42.59
N SER A 180 20.34 -18.26 42.46
CA SER A 180 19.67 -18.89 43.61
C SER A 180 20.70 -19.43 44.60
N GLY A 181 20.43 -19.21 45.89
CA GLY A 181 21.30 -19.67 46.99
C GLY A 181 22.65 -18.96 47.11
N LYS A 182 22.95 -17.98 46.24
CA LYS A 182 24.20 -17.19 46.29
C LYS A 182 24.04 -15.94 47.14
N SER A 183 25.16 -15.48 47.71
CA SER A 183 25.21 -14.27 48.53
C SER A 183 24.87 -13.02 47.71
N ASN A 184 24.38 -11.98 48.39
CA ASN A 184 24.03 -10.72 47.74
C ASN A 184 25.24 -10.04 47.06
N GLN A 185 26.44 -10.17 47.65
CA GLN A 185 27.67 -9.65 47.06
C GLN A 185 27.97 -10.30 45.70
N PHE A 186 27.90 -11.64 45.63
CA PHE A 186 28.12 -12.37 44.39
C PHE A 186 27.11 -11.98 43.30
N LYS A 187 25.84 -11.75 43.67
CA LYS A 187 24.81 -11.30 42.73
C LYS A 187 25.13 -9.91 42.15
N LEU A 188 25.61 -8.99 43.00
CA LEU A 188 26.00 -7.64 42.57
C LEU A 188 27.19 -7.68 41.62
N ASP A 189 28.23 -8.45 41.94
CA ASP A 189 29.44 -8.56 41.11
C ASP A 189 29.11 -9.12 39.71
N VAL A 190 28.24 -10.13 39.63
CA VAL A 190 27.79 -10.72 38.35
C VAL A 190 26.96 -9.72 37.53
N LEU A 191 26.08 -8.95 38.17
CA LEU A 191 25.26 -7.93 37.49
C LEU A 191 26.13 -6.77 36.99
N GLU A 192 27.10 -6.31 37.76
CA GLU A 192 28.05 -5.26 37.34
C GLU A 192 28.89 -5.71 36.14
N ALA A 193 29.41 -6.93 36.17
CA ALA A 193 30.17 -7.50 35.06
C ALA A 193 29.30 -7.64 33.79
N ALA A 194 28.04 -8.07 33.93
CA ALA A 194 27.11 -8.18 32.82
C ALA A 194 26.79 -6.81 32.20
N ILE A 195 26.53 -5.78 33.03
CA ILE A 195 26.28 -4.41 32.56
C ILE A 195 27.49 -3.88 31.78
N LYS A 196 28.71 -4.15 32.25
CA LYS A 196 29.95 -3.74 31.58
C LYS A 196 30.12 -4.40 30.20
N HIS A 197 29.67 -5.64 30.04
CA HIS A 197 29.70 -6.34 28.76
C HIS A 197 28.62 -5.87 27.77
N VAL A 198 27.45 -5.44 28.25
CA VAL A 198 26.35 -4.96 27.39
C VAL A 198 26.58 -3.53 26.88
N LYS A 199 27.40 -2.73 27.58
CA LYS A 199 27.74 -1.35 27.18
C LYS A 199 28.92 -1.24 26.20
N LYS A 200 29.51 -2.36 25.78
CA LYS A 200 30.57 -2.45 24.76
C LYS A 200 29.95 -2.67 23.39
#